data_AF-A0A0W8CYU7-F1
#
_entry.id   AF-A0A0W8CYU7-F1
#
_cell.length_a   1.000
_cell.length_b   1.000
_cell.length_c   1.000
_cell.angle_alpha   90.00
_cell.angle_beta   90.00
_cell.angle_gamma   90.00
#
_symmetry.space_group_name_H-M   'P 1'
#
loop_
_entity.id
_entity.type
_entity.pdbx_description
1 polymer ?
#
loop_
_entity_poly.entity_id
_entity_poly.type
_entity_poly.pdbx_seq_one_letter_code
_entity_poly.pdbx_strand_id
1 'polypeptide(L)'
;MMGVFLDELGPFEESLRFFGYAARMCPGDSTTLELRQLLAVPVVFSSQNELDLFIAELKIYPSLTSSFEPQNPDRSEETLIPGDDHKRRRVGFISSWFRSHSVGKLLLGVVQNLDRAKFHVIIYRCVHFLRDGDKISELFKHTADEYVELPETQDPAVHILRQAQLDIAIFPELGMDEWTVLLSHHRVAPIQCVFWGHPITTGNPNIDYFISSEHFVSDNFDEPTESTPVNEQLKLSGYRRSSFSEQIVLFRGLSTIFTEPNPLTIESREITRSRLYLPTNRRLYVCPQVSALC
;
A
#
# COMPACT_ATOMS: atom_id res chain seq x y z
N MET A 1 10.75 9.74 16.27
CA MET A 1 9.96 10.82 15.62
C MET A 1 10.73 11.57 14.54
N MET A 2 11.95 12.08 14.78
CA MET A 2 12.70 12.83 13.74
C MET A 2 12.96 12.03 12.45
N GLY A 3 13.25 10.71 12.57
CA GLY A 3 13.41 9.82 11.40
C GLY A 3 12.17 9.81 10.50
N VAL A 4 11.00 9.48 11.05
CA VAL A 4 9.71 9.48 10.32
C VAL A 4 9.45 10.82 9.63
N PHE A 5 9.71 11.92 10.32
CA PHE A 5 9.53 13.26 9.76
C PHE A 5 10.45 13.53 8.57
N LEU A 6 11.72 13.12 8.65
CA LEU A 6 12.69 13.28 7.57
C LEU A 6 12.42 12.34 6.39
N ASP A 7 11.86 11.16 6.64
CA ASP A 7 11.47 10.20 5.61
C ASP A 7 10.39 10.79 4.69
N GLU A 8 9.35 11.36 5.32
CA GLU A 8 8.24 12.04 4.64
C GLU A 8 8.67 13.35 3.96
N LEU A 9 9.78 13.95 4.40
CA LEU A 9 10.30 15.21 3.88
C LEU A 9 11.21 15.06 2.66
N GLY A 10 11.72 13.86 2.38
CA GLY A 10 12.69 13.60 1.31
C GLY A 10 14.17 13.45 1.73
N PRO A 11 14.65 13.94 2.89
CA PRO A 11 15.95 13.56 3.47
C PRO A 11 16.00 12.10 3.96
N PHE A 12 15.86 11.15 3.03
CA PHE A 12 15.78 9.71 3.32
C PHE A 12 17.01 9.19 4.09
N GLU A 13 18.21 9.56 3.65
CA GLU A 13 19.46 9.16 4.30
C GLU A 13 19.57 9.71 5.73
N GLU A 14 19.16 10.96 5.93
CA GLU A 14 19.09 11.57 7.25
C GLU A 14 18.07 10.86 8.14
N SER A 15 16.90 10.51 7.59
CA SER A 15 15.88 9.71 8.27
C SER A 15 16.45 8.40 8.81
N LEU A 16 17.13 7.63 7.96
CA LEU A 16 17.77 6.38 8.34
C LEU A 16 18.78 6.58 9.48
N ARG A 17 19.58 7.65 9.46
CA ARG A 17 20.52 7.97 10.55
C ARG A 17 19.79 8.20 11.87
N PHE A 18 18.67 8.93 11.85
CA PHE A 18 17.89 9.21 13.06
C PHE A 18 17.22 7.96 13.64
N PHE A 19 16.73 7.05 12.79
CA PHE A 19 16.28 5.74 13.27
C PHE A 19 17.42 4.95 13.91
N GLY A 20 18.63 5.00 13.35
CA GLY A 20 19.80 4.29 13.89
C GLY A 20 20.27 4.87 15.22
N TYR A 21 20.14 6.19 15.44
CA TYR A 21 20.34 6.79 16.76
C TYR A 21 19.27 6.32 17.75
N ALA A 22 18.00 6.31 17.34
CA ALA A 22 16.91 5.86 18.20
C ALA A 22 17.07 4.39 18.62
N ALA A 23 17.44 3.48 17.71
CA ALA A 23 17.64 2.07 18.01
C ALA A 23 18.74 1.85 19.07
N ARG A 24 19.80 2.66 19.06
CA ARG A 24 20.86 2.64 20.08
C ARG A 24 20.42 3.20 21.44
N MET A 25 19.50 4.16 21.44
CA MET A 25 19.02 4.83 22.67
C MET A 25 17.84 4.12 23.32
N CYS A 26 17.07 3.36 22.54
CA CYS A 26 15.85 2.68 22.96
C CYS A 26 15.99 1.16 22.70
N PRO A 27 16.80 0.43 23.50
CA PRO A 27 17.04 -0.99 23.27
C PRO A 27 15.78 -1.87 23.39
N GLY A 28 14.73 -1.38 24.04
CA GLY A 28 13.42 -2.06 24.07
C GLY A 28 12.65 -2.01 22.74
N ASP A 29 12.96 -1.04 21.88
CA ASP A 29 12.28 -0.82 20.58
C ASP A 29 13.24 -1.02 19.39
N SER A 30 14.46 -1.52 19.63
CA SER A 30 15.52 -1.55 18.61
C SER A 30 15.11 -2.36 17.39
N THR A 31 14.49 -3.52 17.59
CA THR A 31 14.00 -4.38 16.50
C THR A 31 12.93 -3.69 15.65
N THR A 32 11.98 -3.00 16.29
CA THR A 32 10.94 -2.24 15.58
C THR A 32 11.54 -1.12 14.75
N LEU A 33 12.52 -0.40 15.30
CA LEU A 33 13.20 0.69 14.63
C LEU A 33 14.09 0.20 13.47
N GLU A 34 14.77 -0.93 13.65
CA GLU A 34 15.55 -1.59 12.59
C GLU A 34 14.65 -2.09 11.46
N LEU A 35 13.53 -2.75 11.78
CA LEU A 35 12.53 -3.16 10.79
C LEU A 35 11.98 -1.96 10.03
N ARG A 36 11.67 -0.86 10.71
CA ARG A 36 11.19 0.35 10.07
C ARG A 36 12.22 0.96 9.10
N GLN A 37 13.51 0.90 9.43
CA GLN A 37 14.58 1.31 8.52
C GLN A 37 14.64 0.43 7.27
N LEU A 38 14.51 -0.88 7.45
CA LEU A 38 14.56 -1.85 6.35
C LEU A 38 13.36 -1.73 5.41
N LEU A 39 12.20 -1.32 5.94
CA LEU A 39 10.96 -1.19 5.19
C LEU A 39 10.73 0.22 4.64
N ALA A 40 11.59 1.18 4.97
CA ALA A 40 11.47 2.56 4.50
C ALA A 40 11.70 2.64 2.99
N VAL A 41 10.75 3.26 2.28
CA VAL A 41 10.81 3.45 0.83
C VAL A 41 11.05 4.93 0.54
N PRO A 42 12.14 5.30 -0.15
CA PRO A 42 12.38 6.69 -0.53
C PRO A 42 11.21 7.24 -1.36
N VAL A 43 10.70 8.40 -0.95
CA VAL A 43 9.64 9.11 -1.69
C VAL A 43 10.18 9.73 -2.98
N VAL A 44 11.47 10.08 -3.01
CA VAL A 44 12.17 10.67 -4.14
C VAL A 44 13.54 10.00 -4.28
N PHE A 45 13.87 9.60 -5.51
CA PHE A 45 15.21 9.12 -5.86
C PHE A 45 15.94 10.20 -6.65
N SER A 46 17.23 10.41 -6.37
CA SER A 46 18.02 11.46 -7.05
C SER A 46 18.36 11.06 -8.49
N SER A 47 18.31 9.76 -8.80
CA SER A 47 18.53 9.20 -10.13
C SER A 47 17.84 7.85 -10.33
N GLN A 48 17.67 7.43 -11.58
CA GLN A 48 17.19 6.08 -11.92
C GLN A 48 18.12 4.99 -11.36
N ASN A 49 19.44 5.23 -11.36
CA ASN A 49 20.42 4.27 -10.85
C ASN A 49 20.28 4.03 -9.34
N GLU A 50 19.98 5.08 -8.55
CA GLU A 50 19.70 4.94 -7.11
C GLU A 50 18.44 4.10 -6.87
N LEU A 51 17.39 4.34 -7.66
CA LEU A 51 16.17 3.53 -7.62
C LEU A 51 16.43 2.06 -7.95
N ASP A 52 17.19 1.79 -9.02
CA ASP A 52 17.49 0.42 -9.46
C ASP A 52 18.30 -0.35 -8.41
N LEU A 53 19.27 0.32 -7.76
CA LEU A 53 20.05 -0.26 -6.65
C LEU A 53 19.17 -0.58 -5.45
N PHE A 54 18.27 0.33 -5.06
CA PHE A 54 17.34 0.12 -3.95
C PHE A 54 16.40 -1.07 -4.20
N ILE A 55 15.85 -1.18 -5.42
CA ILE A 55 15.00 -2.32 -5.79
C ILE A 55 15.78 -3.64 -5.76
N ALA A 56 17.04 -3.63 -6.22
CA ALA A 56 17.89 -4.82 -6.18
C ALA A 56 18.15 -5.29 -4.74
N GLU A 57 18.32 -4.35 -3.79
CA GLU A 57 18.48 -4.65 -2.38
C GLU A 57 17.17 -5.17 -1.74
N LEU A 58 16.01 -4.61 -2.11
CA LEU A 58 14.70 -5.10 -1.64
C LEU A 58 14.43 -6.57 -2.01
N LYS A 59 14.87 -7.00 -3.20
CA LYS A 59 14.77 -8.41 -3.63
C LYS A 59 15.60 -9.37 -2.76
N ILE A 60 16.52 -8.86 -1.92
CA ILE A 60 17.41 -9.62 -1.04
C ILE A 60 16.83 -9.78 0.38
N TYR A 61 15.61 -9.30 0.66
CA TYR A 61 14.91 -9.56 1.92
C TYR A 61 14.01 -10.83 2.03
N PRO A 62 14.31 -12.00 1.42
CA PRO A 62 13.62 -13.24 1.75
C PRO A 62 13.77 -13.73 3.21
N SER A 63 14.63 -13.11 4.03
CA SER A 63 15.04 -13.64 5.34
C SER A 63 13.92 -13.65 6.39
N LEU A 64 12.91 -12.78 6.28
CA LEU A 64 11.77 -12.77 7.21
C LEU A 64 10.88 -14.02 7.03
N THR A 65 10.78 -14.56 5.82
CA THR A 65 9.93 -15.73 5.50
C THR A 65 10.28 -16.96 6.32
N SER A 66 11.56 -17.15 6.65
CA SER A 66 12.04 -18.33 7.40
C SER A 66 11.47 -18.43 8.82
N SER A 67 11.01 -17.30 9.38
CA SER A 67 10.43 -17.21 10.73
C SER A 67 8.91 -17.41 10.73
N PHE A 68 8.27 -17.40 9.57
CA PHE A 68 6.83 -17.63 9.45
C PHE A 68 6.60 -19.05 8.92
N GLU A 69 5.96 -19.91 9.71
CA GLU A 69 5.56 -21.22 9.21
C GLU A 69 4.58 -21.05 8.04
N PRO A 70 4.91 -21.55 6.83
CA PRO A 70 3.96 -21.60 5.73
C PRO A 70 2.92 -22.68 6.04
N GLN A 71 1.92 -22.31 6.83
CA GLN A 71 0.68 -23.06 6.91
C GLN A 71 -0.16 -22.59 5.72
N ASN A 72 -0.13 -23.39 4.65
CA ASN A 72 -1.11 -23.24 3.59
C ASN A 72 -2.48 -23.37 4.26
N PRO A 73 -3.39 -22.37 4.15
CA PRO A 73 -4.71 -22.48 4.77
C PRO A 73 -5.32 -23.78 4.29
N ASP A 74 -5.58 -24.68 5.24
CA ASP A 74 -5.95 -26.07 5.03
C ASP A 74 -7.27 -26.12 4.26
N ARG A 75 -7.17 -26.05 2.94
CA ARG A 75 -8.25 -26.37 2.03
C ARG A 75 -7.93 -27.78 1.61
N SER A 76 -8.51 -28.74 2.33
CA SER A 76 -8.67 -30.09 1.83
C SER A 76 -9.03 -29.98 0.34
N GLU A 77 -8.23 -30.60 -0.53
CA GLU A 77 -8.46 -30.61 -2.00
C GLU A 77 -9.83 -31.20 -2.38
N GLU A 78 -10.60 -31.69 -1.40
CA GLU A 78 -11.97 -32.14 -1.53
C GLU A 78 -12.95 -31.06 -1.09
N THR A 79 -13.46 -30.27 -2.05
CA THR A 79 -14.89 -29.99 -2.30
C THR A 79 -15.06 -28.76 -3.19
N LEU A 80 -14.63 -28.85 -4.46
CA LEU A 80 -15.48 -28.32 -5.52
C LEU A 80 -16.60 -29.35 -5.70
N ILE A 81 -17.63 -29.28 -4.84
CA ILE A 81 -18.85 -30.07 -5.03
C ILE A 81 -19.42 -29.64 -6.38
N PRO A 82 -19.51 -30.51 -7.39
CA PRO A 82 -20.19 -30.19 -8.63
C PRO A 82 -21.68 -30.06 -8.29
N GLY A 83 -22.13 -28.84 -8.00
CA GLY A 83 -23.53 -28.57 -7.65
C GLY A 83 -23.81 -27.44 -6.64
N ASP A 84 -22.81 -26.77 -6.06
CA ASP A 84 -23.09 -25.60 -5.20
C ASP A 84 -23.19 -24.32 -6.04
N ASP A 85 -24.42 -23.95 -6.35
CA ASP A 85 -24.83 -22.86 -7.22
C ASP A 85 -24.49 -21.50 -6.56
N HIS A 86 -23.40 -20.88 -7.01
CA HIS A 86 -23.00 -19.48 -6.78
C HIS A 86 -22.65 -19.02 -5.34
N LYS A 87 -21.65 -19.64 -4.68
CA LYS A 87 -21.00 -18.98 -3.53
C LYS A 87 -20.12 -17.80 -3.99
N ARG A 88 -20.46 -16.58 -3.55
CA ARG A 88 -19.67 -15.36 -3.77
C ARG A 88 -18.25 -15.53 -3.25
N ARG A 89 -17.24 -15.05 -4.00
CA ARG A 89 -15.83 -15.08 -3.58
C ARG A 89 -15.61 -14.15 -2.39
N ARG A 90 -15.01 -14.64 -1.32
CA ARG A 90 -14.71 -13.85 -0.11
C ARG A 90 -13.41 -13.08 -0.31
N VAL A 91 -13.52 -11.75 -0.39
CA VAL A 91 -12.38 -10.86 -0.63
C VAL A 91 -12.17 -9.97 0.58
N GLY A 92 -11.03 -10.14 1.26
CA GLY A 92 -10.64 -9.36 2.43
C GLY A 92 -9.67 -8.25 2.05
N PHE A 93 -10.01 -7.00 2.32
CA PHE A 93 -9.12 -5.85 2.20
C PHE A 93 -8.52 -5.55 3.58
N ILE A 94 -7.20 -5.51 3.69
CA ILE A 94 -6.48 -5.46 4.98
C ILE A 94 -5.56 -4.23 5.01
N SER A 95 -5.81 -3.26 5.89
CA SER A 95 -4.97 -2.07 6.03
C SER A 95 -5.24 -1.29 7.31
N SER A 96 -4.21 -0.58 7.79
CA SER A 96 -4.31 0.46 8.82
C SER A 96 -4.99 1.74 8.30
N TRP A 97 -5.05 1.93 6.97
CA TRP A 97 -5.31 3.22 6.34
C TRP A 97 -6.70 3.37 5.71
N PHE A 98 -7.67 2.54 6.09
CA PHE A 98 -9.10 2.70 5.74
C PHE A 98 -9.74 3.88 6.50
N ARG A 99 -9.23 5.08 6.23
CA ARG A 99 -9.55 6.36 6.89
C ARG A 99 -9.29 7.52 5.92
N SER A 100 -9.33 8.76 6.38
CA SER A 100 -8.98 9.97 5.61
C SER A 100 -7.48 10.02 5.31
N HIS A 101 -7.05 9.06 4.51
CA HIS A 101 -5.71 8.81 3.99
C HIS A 101 -5.82 8.55 2.48
N SER A 102 -4.70 8.61 1.74
CA SER A 102 -4.69 8.33 0.29
C SER A 102 -5.31 6.96 -0.02
N VAL A 103 -4.87 5.91 0.68
CA VAL A 103 -5.41 4.53 0.57
C VAL A 103 -6.93 4.50 0.72
N GLY A 104 -7.47 5.05 1.81
CA GLY A 104 -8.90 5.05 2.05
C GLY A 104 -9.68 5.80 0.98
N LYS A 105 -9.18 6.96 0.53
CA LYS A 105 -9.81 7.75 -0.54
C LYS A 105 -9.81 7.04 -1.90
N LEU A 106 -8.74 6.32 -2.22
CA LEU A 106 -8.58 5.63 -3.51
C LEU A 106 -9.42 4.35 -3.62
N LEU A 107 -9.52 3.61 -2.51
CA LEU A 107 -10.18 2.30 -2.50
C LEU A 107 -11.63 2.31 -2.03
N LEU A 108 -12.11 3.37 -1.37
CA LEU A 108 -13.51 3.44 -0.95
C LEU A 108 -14.45 3.26 -2.13
N GLY A 109 -14.21 3.97 -3.25
CA GLY A 109 -15.01 3.82 -4.46
C GLY A 109 -14.93 2.42 -5.06
N VAL A 110 -13.76 1.76 -5.00
CA VAL A 110 -13.60 0.38 -5.47
C VAL A 110 -14.46 -0.57 -4.63
N VAL A 111 -14.36 -0.48 -3.31
CA VAL A 111 -15.16 -1.29 -2.39
C VAL A 111 -16.66 -1.02 -2.60
N GLN A 112 -17.07 0.22 -2.84
CA GLN A 112 -18.48 0.57 -3.14
C GLN A 112 -19.02 -0.09 -4.41
N ASN A 113 -18.20 -0.24 -5.44
CA ASN A 113 -18.65 -0.66 -6.77
C ASN A 113 -18.32 -2.11 -7.13
N LEU A 114 -17.62 -2.84 -6.26
CA LEU A 114 -17.38 -4.27 -6.47
C LEU A 114 -18.70 -5.05 -6.58
N ASP A 115 -18.81 -5.85 -7.65
CA ASP A 115 -20.01 -6.63 -7.98
C ASP A 115 -20.37 -7.63 -6.86
N ARG A 116 -21.37 -7.27 -6.04
CA ARG A 116 -21.81 -8.06 -4.89
C ARG A 116 -22.54 -9.33 -5.26
N ALA A 117 -22.85 -9.58 -6.54
CA ALA A 117 -23.29 -10.90 -7.00
C ALA A 117 -22.11 -11.88 -7.15
N LYS A 118 -20.89 -11.37 -7.30
CA LYS A 118 -19.66 -12.17 -7.46
C LYS A 118 -18.80 -12.21 -6.21
N PHE A 119 -18.78 -11.11 -5.45
CA PHE A 119 -17.87 -10.92 -4.33
C PHE A 119 -18.63 -10.64 -3.03
N HIS A 120 -18.15 -11.24 -1.95
CA HIS A 120 -18.48 -10.91 -0.57
C HIS A 120 -17.28 -10.16 0.00
N VAL A 121 -17.44 -8.86 0.25
CA VAL A 121 -16.33 -7.94 0.53
C VAL A 121 -16.22 -7.66 2.01
N ILE A 122 -15.05 -7.95 2.57
CA ILE A 122 -14.77 -7.80 4.00
C ILE A 122 -13.65 -6.78 4.17
N ILE A 123 -13.83 -5.84 5.09
CA ILE A 123 -12.79 -4.87 5.46
C ILE A 123 -12.19 -5.30 6.79
N TYR A 124 -10.86 -5.46 6.81
CA TYR A 124 -10.07 -5.68 8.01
C TYR A 124 -9.24 -4.42 8.29
N ARG A 125 -9.69 -3.61 9.27
CA ARG A 125 -8.95 -2.44 9.69
C ARG A 125 -7.94 -2.82 10.78
N CYS A 126 -6.66 -2.57 10.54
CA CYS A 126 -5.61 -2.77 11.54
C CYS A 126 -5.58 -1.57 12.51
N VAL A 127 -5.78 -1.80 13.82
CA VAL A 127 -5.87 -0.72 14.81
C VAL A 127 -4.73 -0.69 15.84
N HIS A 128 -3.62 -1.35 15.55
CA HIS A 128 -2.46 -1.50 16.45
C HIS A 128 -1.80 -0.18 16.87
N PHE A 129 -1.94 0.90 16.07
CA PHE A 129 -1.46 2.25 16.41
C PHE A 129 -2.47 3.36 16.12
N LEU A 130 -3.53 3.08 15.34
CA LEU A 130 -4.58 4.04 14.99
C LEU A 130 -5.96 3.44 15.28
N ARG A 131 -6.51 3.79 16.45
CA ARG A 131 -7.83 3.30 16.91
C ARG A 131 -8.99 4.20 16.49
N ASP A 132 -8.77 5.50 16.37
CA ASP A 132 -9.85 6.44 16.07
C ASP A 132 -10.40 6.25 14.65
N GLY A 133 -11.73 6.27 14.54
CA GLY A 133 -12.44 6.31 13.27
C GLY A 133 -12.60 7.74 12.75
N ASP A 134 -12.82 7.87 11.45
CA ASP A 134 -13.26 9.10 10.81
C ASP A 134 -14.38 8.83 9.80
N LYS A 135 -14.77 9.88 9.06
CA LYS A 135 -15.85 9.77 8.07
C LYS A 135 -15.59 8.71 7.01
N ILE A 136 -14.35 8.49 6.60
CA ILE A 136 -14.02 7.48 5.58
C ILE A 136 -14.07 6.08 6.17
N SER A 137 -13.57 5.87 7.40
CA SER A 137 -13.67 4.55 8.05
C SER A 137 -15.13 4.13 8.26
N GLU A 138 -16.00 5.07 8.64
CA GLU A 138 -17.44 4.78 8.74
C GLU A 138 -18.07 4.46 7.38
N LEU A 139 -17.65 5.12 6.30
CA LEU A 139 -18.13 4.77 4.96
C LEU A 139 -17.70 3.36 4.53
N PHE A 140 -16.49 2.92 4.86
CA PHE A 140 -16.08 1.53 4.65
C PHE A 140 -16.95 0.56 5.43
N LYS A 141 -17.19 0.84 6.71
CA LYS A 141 -18.04 0.03 7.59
C LYS A 141 -19.48 -0.11 7.07
N HIS A 142 -20.03 0.95 6.49
CA HIS A 142 -21.37 0.92 5.89
C HIS A 142 -21.44 0.25 4.53
N THR A 143 -20.35 0.21 3.77
CA THR A 143 -20.32 -0.26 2.39
C THR A 143 -19.93 -1.74 2.26
N ALA A 144 -19.05 -2.22 3.14
CA ALA A 144 -18.60 -3.60 3.12
C ALA A 144 -19.71 -4.57 3.56
N ASP A 145 -19.65 -5.82 3.10
CA ASP A 145 -20.55 -6.86 3.62
C ASP A 145 -20.21 -7.18 5.09
N GLU A 146 -18.93 -7.10 5.46
CA GLU A 146 -18.45 -7.22 6.84
C GLU A 146 -17.31 -6.22 7.11
N TYR A 147 -17.22 -5.73 8.35
CA TYR A 147 -16.15 -4.85 8.80
C TYR A 147 -15.62 -5.34 10.14
N VAL A 148 -14.32 -5.62 10.19
CA VAL A 148 -13.64 -6.21 11.34
C VAL A 148 -12.45 -5.34 11.70
N GLU A 149 -12.34 -4.97 12.96
CA GLU A 149 -11.11 -4.38 13.49
C GLU A 149 -10.20 -5.50 13.98
N LEU A 150 -8.99 -5.57 13.44
CA LEU A 150 -8.00 -6.55 13.86
C LEU A 150 -7.38 -6.13 15.18
N PRO A 151 -7.14 -7.08 16.10
CA PRO A 151 -6.52 -6.79 17.39
C PRO A 151 -5.10 -6.23 17.24
N GLU A 152 -4.59 -5.64 18.31
CA GLU A 152 -3.27 -5.00 18.32
C GLU A 152 -2.11 -5.99 18.21
N THR A 153 -2.34 -7.28 18.41
CA THR A 153 -1.30 -8.33 18.37
C THR A 153 -1.46 -9.27 17.16
N GLN A 154 -0.33 -9.72 16.58
CA GLN A 154 -0.32 -10.45 15.29
C GLN A 154 -1.06 -11.77 15.40
N ASP A 155 -0.73 -12.58 16.41
CA ASP A 155 -1.27 -13.94 16.58
C ASP A 155 -2.82 -14.00 16.52
N PRO A 156 -3.57 -13.22 17.32
CA PRO A 156 -5.02 -13.24 17.23
C PRO A 156 -5.54 -12.63 15.91
N ALA A 157 -4.85 -11.65 15.32
CA ALA A 157 -5.23 -11.09 14.02
C ALA A 157 -5.10 -12.15 12.91
N VAL A 158 -3.99 -12.89 12.86
CA VAL A 158 -3.76 -14.00 11.94
C VAL A 158 -4.79 -15.10 12.15
N HIS A 159 -5.12 -15.43 13.40
CA HIS A 159 -6.15 -16.41 13.71
C HIS A 159 -7.52 -16.01 13.13
N ILE A 160 -7.94 -14.75 13.35
CA ILE A 160 -9.18 -14.19 12.79
C ILE A 160 -9.19 -14.28 11.26
N LEU A 161 -8.10 -13.88 10.60
CA LEU A 161 -8.01 -13.88 9.15
C LEU A 161 -8.06 -15.30 8.55
N ARG A 162 -7.38 -16.27 9.18
CA ARG A 162 -7.42 -17.67 8.76
C ARG A 162 -8.81 -18.29 8.95
N GLN A 163 -9.49 -17.97 10.05
CA GLN A 163 -10.87 -18.41 10.29
C GLN A 163 -11.88 -17.79 9.32
N ALA A 164 -11.57 -16.63 8.75
CA ALA A 164 -12.46 -15.98 7.78
C ALA A 164 -12.58 -16.71 6.45
N GLN A 165 -11.68 -17.67 6.17
CA GLN A 165 -11.64 -18.46 4.93
C GLN A 165 -11.75 -17.58 3.68
N LEU A 166 -10.91 -16.54 3.61
CA LEU A 166 -10.84 -15.66 2.45
C LEU A 166 -10.39 -16.44 1.22
N ASP A 167 -11.04 -16.22 0.07
CA ASP A 167 -10.52 -16.68 -1.21
C ASP A 167 -9.35 -15.79 -1.65
N ILE A 168 -9.44 -14.48 -1.37
CA ILE A 168 -8.47 -13.46 -1.76
C ILE A 168 -8.25 -12.49 -0.60
N ALA A 169 -6.99 -12.26 -0.23
CA ALA A 169 -6.56 -11.16 0.63
C ALA A 169 -5.91 -10.05 -0.22
N ILE A 170 -6.32 -8.80 0.00
CA ILE A 170 -5.79 -7.63 -0.70
C ILE A 170 -5.18 -6.69 0.33
N PHE A 171 -3.89 -6.44 0.20
CA PHE A 171 -3.15 -5.40 0.92
C PHE A 171 -3.07 -4.16 0.03
N PRO A 172 -3.80 -3.06 0.33
CA PRO A 172 -3.76 -1.82 -0.45
C PRO A 172 -2.37 -1.19 -0.56
N GLU A 173 -1.56 -1.40 0.46
CA GLU A 173 -0.19 -0.95 0.59
C GLU A 173 0.56 -1.94 1.48
N LEU A 174 1.87 -1.97 1.31
CA LEU A 174 2.81 -2.57 2.24
C LEU A 174 4.04 -1.65 2.27
N GLY A 175 4.54 -1.35 3.47
CA GLY A 175 5.70 -0.47 3.68
C GLY A 175 5.40 0.82 4.45
N MET A 176 4.13 1.20 4.65
CA MET A 176 3.79 2.39 5.46
C MET A 176 3.82 2.11 6.98
N ASP A 177 3.61 0.85 7.35
CA ASP A 177 3.76 0.36 8.73
C ASP A 177 4.33 -1.07 8.76
N GLU A 178 5.15 -1.35 9.76
CA GLU A 178 5.81 -2.65 9.92
C GLU A 178 4.83 -3.79 10.21
N TRP A 179 3.67 -3.47 10.78
CA TRP A 179 2.70 -4.44 11.23
C TRP A 179 1.98 -5.13 10.07
N THR A 180 1.55 -4.38 9.07
CA THR A 180 0.93 -4.91 7.86
C THR A 180 1.93 -5.69 7.03
N VAL A 181 3.20 -5.27 7.00
CA VAL A 181 4.28 -6.02 6.36
C VAL A 181 4.47 -7.39 7.03
N LEU A 182 4.61 -7.45 8.36
CA LEU A 182 4.72 -8.73 9.07
C LEU A 182 3.46 -9.58 8.87
N LEU A 183 2.27 -8.98 8.96
CA LEU A 183 1.00 -9.66 8.74
C LEU A 183 0.93 -10.30 7.34
N SER A 184 1.43 -9.61 6.32
CA SER A 184 1.44 -10.10 4.92
C SER A 184 2.32 -11.33 4.71
N HIS A 185 3.29 -11.59 5.61
CA HIS A 185 4.08 -12.81 5.58
C HIS A 185 3.34 -14.02 6.16
N HIS A 186 2.24 -13.80 6.89
CA HIS A 186 1.32 -14.89 7.19
C HIS A 186 0.45 -15.13 5.95
N ARG A 187 0.54 -16.33 5.37
CA ARG A 187 -0.37 -16.75 4.31
C ARG A 187 -1.78 -16.91 4.90
N VAL A 188 -2.58 -15.85 4.85
CA VAL A 188 -3.94 -15.79 5.42
C VAL A 188 -5.05 -16.08 4.41
N ALA A 189 -4.71 -16.07 3.11
CA ALA A 189 -5.58 -16.50 2.03
C ALA A 189 -4.80 -17.31 0.98
N PRO A 190 -5.46 -18.18 0.19
CA PRO A 190 -4.83 -18.89 -0.92
C PRO A 190 -4.29 -17.97 -2.01
N ILE A 191 -4.92 -16.80 -2.20
CA ILE A 191 -4.43 -15.74 -3.08
C ILE A 191 -4.22 -14.48 -2.24
N GLN A 192 -3.01 -13.94 -2.26
CA GLN A 192 -2.69 -12.65 -1.66
C GLN A 192 -2.22 -11.68 -2.74
N CYS A 193 -2.82 -10.50 -2.76
CA CYS A 193 -2.50 -9.45 -3.70
C CYS A 193 -2.06 -8.20 -2.94
N VAL A 194 -1.16 -7.44 -3.55
CA VAL A 194 -0.87 -6.06 -3.14
C VAL A 194 -1.39 -5.09 -4.20
N PHE A 195 -1.77 -3.89 -3.78
CA PHE A 195 -2.12 -2.78 -4.66
C PHE A 195 -0.96 -1.79 -4.77
N TRP A 196 -1.03 -0.85 -5.71
CA TRP A 196 0.04 0.11 -5.99
C TRP A 196 0.21 1.24 -4.95
N GLY A 197 -0.12 1.01 -3.66
CA GLY A 197 0.10 1.98 -2.59
C GLY A 197 1.58 2.42 -2.46
N HIS A 198 2.50 1.52 -2.78
CA HIS A 198 3.89 1.82 -3.10
C HIS A 198 4.23 1.26 -4.50
N PRO A 199 4.82 2.04 -5.42
CA PRO A 199 5.02 1.64 -6.81
C PRO A 199 6.28 0.79 -7.03
N ILE A 200 6.57 -0.13 -6.10
CA ILE A 200 7.73 -1.02 -6.14
C ILE A 200 7.33 -2.43 -5.67
N THR A 201 8.15 -3.43 -6.00
CA THR A 201 7.94 -4.81 -5.52
C THR A 201 7.99 -4.89 -3.99
N THR A 202 7.20 -5.79 -3.41
CA THR A 202 7.22 -6.05 -1.97
C THR A 202 8.37 -6.97 -1.57
N GLY A 203 8.88 -7.78 -2.51
CA GLY A 203 9.87 -8.83 -2.22
C GLY A 203 9.33 -9.98 -1.36
N ASN A 204 8.06 -9.93 -0.95
CA ASN A 204 7.44 -10.93 -0.08
C ASN A 204 6.98 -12.14 -0.93
N PRO A 205 7.53 -13.34 -0.72
CA PRO A 205 7.17 -14.54 -1.49
C PRO A 205 5.72 -15.02 -1.25
N ASN A 206 5.05 -14.51 -0.22
CA ASN A 206 3.66 -14.83 0.08
C ASN A 206 2.66 -13.89 -0.63
N ILE A 207 3.12 -12.88 -1.37
CA ILE A 207 2.27 -12.05 -2.24
C ILE A 207 2.34 -12.59 -3.67
N ASP A 208 1.20 -13.02 -4.20
CA ASP A 208 1.11 -13.65 -5.52
C ASP A 208 1.02 -12.61 -6.64
N TYR A 209 0.26 -11.54 -6.41
CA TYR A 209 -0.07 -10.55 -7.44
C TYR A 209 0.18 -9.11 -7.01
N PHE A 210 0.70 -8.30 -7.93
CA PHE A 210 0.76 -6.84 -7.81
C PHE A 210 -0.28 -6.21 -8.74
N ILE A 211 -1.30 -5.57 -8.20
CA ILE A 211 -2.38 -4.95 -8.97
C ILE A 211 -1.99 -3.52 -9.34
N SER A 212 -1.89 -3.26 -10.65
CA SER A 212 -1.50 -1.97 -11.22
C SER A 212 -2.35 -1.60 -12.43
N SER A 213 -1.96 -0.57 -13.17
CA SER A 213 -2.64 -0.01 -14.33
C SER A 213 -1.70 0.03 -15.53
N GLU A 214 -2.24 -0.22 -16.72
CA GLU A 214 -1.53 -0.04 -18.00
C GLU A 214 -1.01 1.40 -18.15
N HIS A 215 -1.63 2.37 -17.48
CA HIS A 215 -1.19 3.78 -17.50
C HIS A 215 0.05 4.08 -16.64
N PHE A 216 0.50 3.13 -15.79
CA PHE A 216 1.64 3.33 -14.89
C PHE A 216 2.93 2.65 -15.37
N VAL A 217 2.88 2.03 -16.54
CA VAL A 217 4.03 1.33 -17.13
C VAL A 217 4.41 1.97 -18.46
N SER A 218 5.69 1.90 -18.82
CA SER A 218 6.19 2.39 -20.11
C SER A 218 5.96 1.37 -21.23
N ASP A 219 6.07 1.81 -22.49
CA ASP A 219 5.95 0.93 -23.66
C ASP A 219 6.95 -0.24 -23.64
N ASN A 220 8.06 -0.05 -22.93
CA ASN A 220 9.15 -1.02 -22.82
C ASN A 220 8.98 -1.95 -21.60
N PHE A 221 7.84 -1.94 -20.91
CA PHE A 221 7.63 -2.68 -19.65
C PHE A 221 7.93 -4.18 -19.76
N ASP A 222 7.64 -4.77 -20.92
CA ASP A 222 7.82 -6.20 -21.20
C ASP A 222 9.17 -6.54 -21.84
N GLU A 223 9.99 -5.54 -22.14
CA GLU A 223 11.34 -5.77 -22.67
C GLU A 223 12.24 -6.37 -21.58
N PRO A 224 13.13 -7.31 -21.95
CA PRO A 224 14.18 -7.77 -21.04
C PRO A 224 14.99 -6.58 -20.52
N THR A 225 15.51 -6.69 -19.29
CA THR A 225 16.53 -5.78 -18.78
C THR A 225 17.83 -6.02 -19.54
N GLU A 226 17.94 -5.47 -20.76
CA GLU A 226 19.23 -5.28 -21.42
C GLU A 226 19.85 -3.97 -20.92
N SER A 227 21.18 -3.94 -20.81
CA SER A 227 21.98 -2.78 -20.42
C SER A 227 21.80 -1.65 -21.41
N THR A 228 20.73 -0.87 -21.25
CA THR A 228 20.46 0.29 -22.08
C THR A 228 21.40 1.40 -21.61
N PRO A 229 22.17 2.06 -22.51
CA PRO A 229 23.07 3.13 -22.10
C PRO A 229 22.29 4.29 -21.46
N VAL A 230 22.84 4.84 -20.39
CA VAL A 230 22.26 5.81 -19.43
C VAL A 230 21.94 7.19 -20.04
N ASN A 231 22.03 7.35 -21.36
CA ASN A 231 21.74 8.60 -22.05
C ASN A 231 20.47 8.47 -22.87
N GLU A 232 19.33 8.87 -22.29
CA GLU A 232 18.40 9.84 -22.88
C GLU A 232 17.08 9.87 -22.09
N GLN A 233 16.86 11.02 -21.45
CA GLN A 233 15.60 11.48 -20.84
C GLN A 233 15.09 10.67 -19.64
N LEU A 234 14.70 11.43 -18.61
CA LEU A 234 13.93 10.99 -17.44
C LEU A 234 12.56 10.45 -17.91
N LYS A 235 12.51 9.28 -18.55
CA LYS A 235 11.24 8.59 -18.82
C LYS A 235 10.77 8.04 -17.49
N LEU A 236 9.81 8.73 -16.87
CA LEU A 236 9.06 8.19 -15.73
C LEU A 236 8.62 6.75 -16.07
N SER A 237 9.04 5.80 -15.24
CA SER A 237 8.88 4.34 -15.33
C SER A 237 9.91 3.56 -16.19
N GLY A 238 11.16 3.50 -15.69
CA GLY A 238 12.13 2.46 -16.05
C GLY A 238 11.78 1.06 -15.49
N TYR A 239 10.66 0.90 -14.79
CA TYR A 239 10.23 -0.39 -14.27
C TYR A 239 10.00 -1.39 -15.40
N ARG A 240 10.50 -2.60 -15.21
CA ARG A 240 10.23 -3.75 -16.08
C ARG A 240 9.35 -4.73 -15.34
N ARG A 241 8.64 -5.59 -16.07
CA ARG A 241 7.90 -6.71 -15.48
C ARG A 241 8.82 -7.59 -14.62
N SER A 242 10.08 -7.77 -15.04
CA SER A 242 11.11 -8.50 -14.30
C SER A 242 11.58 -7.82 -13.01
N SER A 243 11.22 -6.56 -12.78
CA SER A 243 11.52 -5.84 -11.54
C SER A 243 10.65 -6.29 -10.35
N PHE A 244 9.54 -7.00 -10.60
CA PHE A 244 8.61 -7.46 -9.56
C PHE A 244 8.78 -8.95 -9.23
N SER A 245 8.72 -9.30 -7.94
CA SER A 245 8.63 -10.70 -7.49
C SER A 245 7.23 -11.28 -7.69
N GLU A 246 6.22 -10.42 -7.63
CA GLU A 246 4.82 -10.74 -7.83
C GLU A 246 4.47 -10.86 -9.31
N GLN A 247 3.41 -11.59 -9.64
CA GLN A 247 2.80 -11.51 -10.96
C GLN A 247 2.04 -10.19 -11.09
N ILE A 248 2.52 -9.28 -11.94
CA ILE A 248 1.84 -8.01 -12.14
C ILE A 248 0.56 -8.18 -12.96
N VAL A 249 -0.53 -7.58 -12.48
CA VAL A 249 -1.83 -7.54 -13.15
C VAL A 249 -2.13 -6.10 -13.53
N LEU A 250 -2.14 -5.81 -14.83
CA LEU A 250 -2.41 -4.48 -15.36
C LEU A 250 -3.89 -4.33 -15.72
N PHE A 251 -4.57 -3.41 -15.03
CA PHE A 251 -5.93 -3.01 -15.39
C PHE A 251 -5.88 -1.95 -16.50
N ARG A 252 -6.87 -1.99 -17.40
CA ARG A 252 -7.03 -0.99 -18.48
C ARG A 252 -7.30 0.44 -17.98
N GLY A 253 -7.76 0.59 -16.74
CA GLY A 253 -7.97 1.87 -16.08
C GLY A 253 -7.10 1.98 -14.82
N LEU A 254 -7.23 3.08 -14.09
CA LEU A 254 -6.39 3.42 -12.92
C LEU A 254 -6.52 2.47 -11.70
N SER A 255 -7.29 1.38 -11.83
CA SER A 255 -7.67 0.42 -10.79
C SER A 255 -8.31 1.00 -9.51
N THR A 256 -8.42 2.32 -9.42
CA THR A 256 -8.97 3.11 -8.31
C THR A 256 -10.18 3.92 -8.77
N ILE A 257 -11.00 4.37 -7.81
CA ILE A 257 -12.18 5.19 -8.09
C ILE A 257 -12.12 6.44 -7.21
N PHE A 258 -11.86 7.59 -7.83
CA PHE A 258 -11.89 8.89 -7.17
C PHE A 258 -13.33 9.36 -7.01
N THR A 259 -13.67 9.79 -5.80
CA THR A 259 -14.90 10.55 -5.57
C THR A 259 -14.69 12.00 -5.96
N GLU A 260 -15.72 12.63 -6.53
CA GLU A 260 -15.68 14.04 -6.84
C GLU A 260 -15.45 14.86 -5.56
N PRO A 261 -14.56 15.87 -5.57
CA PRO A 261 -14.37 16.73 -4.42
C PRO A 261 -15.68 17.42 -4.00
N ASN A 262 -15.83 17.65 -2.70
CA ASN A 262 -16.98 18.42 -2.21
C ASN A 262 -17.03 19.80 -2.87
N PRO A 263 -18.23 20.31 -3.24
CA PRO A 263 -18.36 21.67 -3.73
C PRO A 263 -17.79 22.69 -2.74
N LEU A 264 -17.17 23.75 -3.26
CA LEU A 264 -16.68 24.85 -2.43
C LEU A 264 -17.83 25.44 -1.60
N THR A 265 -17.58 25.62 -0.31
CA THR A 265 -18.49 26.34 0.60
C THR A 265 -18.62 27.80 0.16
N ILE A 266 -19.68 28.48 0.63
CA ILE A 266 -19.87 29.91 0.38
C ILE A 266 -18.64 30.70 0.83
N GLU A 267 -18.12 30.41 2.03
CA GLU A 267 -16.92 31.05 2.57
C GLU A 267 -15.69 30.81 1.67
N SER A 268 -15.47 29.59 1.19
CA SER A 268 -14.34 29.30 0.31
C SER A 268 -14.43 30.02 -1.04
N ARG A 269 -15.64 30.27 -1.55
CA ARG A 269 -15.84 31.02 -2.80
C ARG A 269 -15.53 32.51 -2.66
N GLU A 270 -15.62 33.05 -1.45
CA GLU A 270 -15.28 34.45 -1.15
C GLU A 270 -13.78 34.67 -0.93
N ILE A 271 -12.97 33.60 -0.91
CA ILE A 271 -11.51 33.72 -0.78
C ILE A 271 -10.92 34.30 -2.07
N THR A 272 -10.37 35.50 -1.97
CA THR A 272 -9.66 36.18 -3.07
C THR A 272 -8.15 35.89 -3.01
N ARG A 273 -7.45 36.11 -4.13
CA ARG A 273 -5.98 36.01 -4.18
C ARG A 273 -5.30 36.92 -3.15
N SER A 274 -5.81 38.14 -2.97
CA SER A 274 -5.27 39.08 -1.99
C SER A 274 -5.44 38.58 -0.55
N ARG A 275 -6.54 37.89 -0.23
CA ARG A 275 -6.74 37.26 1.09
C ARG A 275 -5.72 36.15 1.39
N LEU A 276 -5.18 35.50 0.35
CA LEU A 276 -4.13 34.49 0.44
C LEU A 276 -2.71 35.07 0.26
N TYR A 277 -2.56 36.40 0.22
CA TYR A 277 -1.29 37.08 -0.07
C TYR A 277 -0.66 36.68 -1.43
N LEU A 278 -1.50 36.28 -2.39
CA LEU A 278 -1.09 35.89 -3.74
C LEU A 278 -1.25 37.06 -4.73
N PRO A 279 -0.36 37.19 -5.72
CA PRO A 279 -0.43 38.27 -6.70
C PRO A 279 -1.71 38.19 -7.55
N THR A 280 -2.41 39.32 -7.66
CA THR A 280 -3.69 39.42 -8.40
C THR A 280 -3.50 39.41 -9.91
N ASN A 281 -2.35 39.86 -10.42
CA ASN A 281 -2.07 40.05 -11.84
C ASN A 281 -0.99 39.10 -12.40
N ARG A 282 -0.72 37.98 -11.72
CA ARG A 282 0.24 36.96 -12.20
C ARG A 282 -0.41 35.60 -12.39
N ARG A 283 0.21 34.78 -13.24
CA ARG A 283 -0.12 33.37 -13.33
C ARG A 283 0.48 32.65 -12.12
N LEU A 284 -0.35 31.87 -11.45
CA LEU A 284 0.05 31.05 -10.32
C LEU A 284 0.24 29.62 -10.83
N TYR A 285 1.38 29.03 -10.51
CA TYR A 285 1.63 27.61 -10.70
C TYR A 285 1.67 26.99 -9.31
N VAL A 286 0.89 25.94 -9.09
CA VAL A 286 0.81 25.25 -7.80
C VAL A 286 1.21 23.81 -8.03
N CYS A 287 2.16 23.33 -7.24
CA CYS A 287 2.52 21.92 -7.15
C CYS A 287 2.19 21.49 -5.72
N PRO A 288 0.91 21.15 -5.42
CA PRO A 288 0.54 20.70 -4.09
C PRO A 288 1.04 19.27 -3.93
N GLN A 289 2.30 19.13 -3.56
CA GLN A 289 2.87 17.88 -3.09
C GLN A 289 2.76 17.84 -1.58
N VAL A 290 2.75 16.63 -1.03
CA VAL A 290 3.02 16.44 0.40
C VAL A 290 4.49 16.81 0.59
N SER A 291 4.72 18.10 0.85
CA SER A 291 5.97 18.63 1.37
C SER A 291 5.61 19.01 2.79
N ALA A 292 6.11 18.26 3.78
CA ALA A 292 5.91 18.60 5.18
C ALA A 292 6.77 19.81 5.61
N LEU A 293 7.03 20.78 4.73
CA LEU A 293 7.59 22.07 5.13
C LEU A 293 6.53 22.87 5.90
N CYS A 294 6.47 22.61 7.20
CA CYS A 294 6.29 23.61 8.25
C CYS A 294 7.41 23.42 9.28
#